data_AF-A0A4U2Y3C8-F1
#
_entry.id   AF-A0A4U2Y3C8-F1
#
_cell.length_a   1.000
_cell.length_b   1.000
_cell.length_c   1.000
_cell.angle_alpha   90.00
_cell.angle_beta   90.00
_cell.angle_gamma   90.00
#
_symmetry.space_group_name_H-M   'P 1'
#
loop_
_entity.id
_entity.type
_entity.pdbx_description
1 polymer ?
#
loop_
_entity_poly.entity_id
_entity_poly.type
_entity_poly.pdbx_seq_one_letter_code
_entity_poly.pdbx_strand_id
1 'polypeptide(L)' 'MIKLTRFNGSTFYLNITHIETVEGTPDSVITLFNDRKYIVKDSVESIAERVQAFYHNVPPATSVPKMPGDSNE' A
#
# COMPACT_ATOMS: atom_id res chain seq x y z
N MET A 1 3.03 3.94 -0.25
CA MET A 1 1.87 4.70 0.29
C MET A 1 0.64 4.38 -0.55
N ILE A 2 -0.52 4.16 0.06
CA ILE A 2 -1.80 3.96 -0.66
C ILE A 2 -2.77 5.09 -0.35
N LYS A 3 -3.52 5.55 -1.35
CA LYS A 3 -4.59 6.54 -1.16
C LYS A 3 -5.82 5.85 -0.58
N LEU A 4 -6.46 6.47 0.41
CA LEU A 4 -7.68 6.00 1.06
C LEU A 4 -8.66 7.15 1.26
N THR A 5 -9.93 6.81 1.43
CA THR A 5 -11.04 7.76 1.56
C THR A 5 -11.75 7.55 2.89
N ARG A 6 -11.86 8.62 3.69
CA ARG A 6 -12.65 8.62 4.92
C ARG A 6 -14.15 8.76 4.62
N PHE A 7 -14.99 8.48 5.62
CA PHE A 7 -16.43 8.64 5.48
C PHE A 7 -16.87 10.07 5.13
N ASN A 8 -16.16 11.08 5.63
CA ASN A 8 -16.40 12.49 5.30
C ASN A 8 -15.96 12.90 3.88
N GLY A 9 -15.48 11.96 3.05
CA GLY A 9 -15.03 12.23 1.68
C GLY A 9 -13.60 12.77 1.58
N SER A 10 -12.95 13.11 2.69
CA SER A 10 -11.54 13.49 2.68
C SER A 10 -10.67 12.30 2.30
N THR A 11 -9.60 12.58 1.56
CA THR A 11 -8.62 11.56 1.16
C THR A 11 -7.33 11.74 1.94
N PHE A 12 -6.61 10.64 2.15
CA PHE A 12 -5.30 10.64 2.77
C PHE A 12 -4.44 9.52 2.20
N TYR A 13 -3.13 9.61 2.41
CA TYR A 13 -2.19 8.55 2.07
C TYR A 13 -1.74 7.84 3.33
N LEU A 14 -1.77 6.51 3.30
CA LEU A 14 -1.35 5.65 4.40
C LEU A 14 -0.08 4.89 4.03
N ASN A 15 0.85 4.80 4.98
CA ASN A 15 2.00 3.93 4.83
C ASN A 15 1.56 2.47 4.99
N ILE A 16 1.71 1.68 3.92
CA ILE A 16 1.31 0.27 3.94
C ILE A 16 2.20 -0.56 4.84
N THR A 17 3.47 -0.16 5.02
CA THR A 17 4.41 -0.93 5.84
C THR A 17 4.08 -0.81 7.31
N HIS A 18 3.09 0.01 7.71
CA HIS A 18 2.60 0.17 9.08
C HIS A 18 1.29 -0.57 9.34
N ILE A 19 0.66 -1.15 8.30
CA ILE A 19 -0.62 -1.82 8.41
C ILE A 19 -0.41 -3.20 9.04
N GLU A 20 -1.13 -3.46 10.12
CA GLU A 20 -1.17 -4.74 10.79
C GLU A 20 -2.32 -5.61 10.29
N THR A 21 -3.54 -5.07 10.33
CA THR A 21 -4.75 -5.75 9.87
C THR A 21 -5.65 -4.82 9.06
N VAL A 22 -6.43 -5.42 8.18
CA VAL A 22 -7.55 -4.77 7.48
C VAL A 22 -8.76 -5.70 7.62
N GLU A 23 -9.82 -5.23 8.26
CA GLU A 23 -11.02 -6.01 8.59
C GLU A 23 -12.26 -5.28 8.07
N GLY A 24 -13.29 -6.00 7.62
CA GLY A 24 -14.56 -5.41 7.14
C GLY A 24 -15.72 -5.65 8.09
N THR A 25 -16.21 -4.62 8.79
CA THR A 25 -17.39 -4.68 9.67
C THR A 25 -18.04 -3.30 9.91
N PRO A 26 -19.31 -3.05 9.48
CA PRO A 26 -19.74 -3.08 8.07
C PRO A 26 -18.88 -2.22 7.13
N ASP A 27 -18.04 -1.36 7.70
CA ASP A 27 -17.03 -0.54 7.05
C ASP A 27 -15.64 -1.16 7.21
N SER A 28 -14.66 -0.75 6.40
CA SER A 28 -13.29 -1.26 6.54
C SER A 28 -12.54 -0.54 7.66
N VAL A 29 -11.95 -1.32 8.56
CA VAL A 29 -11.08 -0.87 9.64
C VAL A 29 -9.65 -1.30 9.34
N ILE A 30 -8.73 -0.35 9.33
CA ILE A 30 -7.29 -0.59 9.20
C ILE A 30 -6.66 -0.36 10.57
N THR A 31 -6.01 -1.39 11.11
CA THR A 31 -5.23 -1.30 12.35
C THR A 31 -3.75 -1.20 12.01
N LEU A 32 -3.04 -0.28 12.67
CA LEU A 32 -1.59 -0.14 12.57
C LEU A 32 -0.89 -0.76 13.79
N PHE A 33 0.41 -1.08 13.67
CA PHE A 33 1.19 -1.69 14.77
C PHE A 33 1.34 -0.84 16.05
N ASN A 34 0.86 0.41 16.03
CA ASN A 34 0.82 1.30 17.18
C ASN A 34 -0.59 1.47 17.73
N ASP A 35 -1.45 0.48 17.49
CA ASP A 35 -2.87 0.40 17.89
C ASP A 35 -3.78 1.48 17.28
N ARG A 36 -3.24 2.37 16.41
CA ARG A 36 -4.07 3.37 15.73
C ARG A 36 -4.95 2.71 14.68
N LYS A 37 -6.22 3.13 14.65
CA LYS A 37 -7.21 2.61 13.72
C LYS A 37 -7.72 3.69 12.77
N TYR A 38 -7.91 3.31 11.50
CA TYR A 38 -8.56 4.13 10.49
C TYR A 38 -9.81 3.42 9.98
N ILE A 39 -10.93 4.13 9.97
CA ILE A 39 -12.18 3.66 9.38
C ILE A 39 -12.34 4.34 8.02
N VAL A 40 -12.45 3.53 6.95
CA VAL A 40 -12.41 4.00 5.56
C VAL A 40 -13.56 3.43 4.72
N LYS A 41 -13.89 4.14 3.65
CA LYS A 41 -14.91 3.74 2.67
C LYS A 41 -14.41 2.67 1.68
N ASP A 42 -13.10 2.59 1.48
CA ASP A 42 -12.48 1.62 0.59
C ASP A 42 -12.70 0.19 1.13
N SER A 43 -13.06 -0.77 0.27
CA SER A 43 -13.26 -2.17 0.69
C SER A 43 -11.92 -2.86 1.01
N VAL A 44 -11.98 -3.94 1.79
CA VAL A 44 -10.81 -4.75 2.13
C VAL A 44 -10.08 -5.22 0.87
N GLU A 45 -10.82 -5.64 -0.15
CA GLU A 45 -10.30 -6.12 -1.43
C GLU A 45 -9.56 -5.01 -2.17
N SER A 46 -10.16 -3.81 -2.28
CA SER A 46 -9.50 -2.67 -2.95
C SER A 46 -8.23 -2.22 -2.23
N ILE A 47 -8.22 -2.30 -0.90
CA ILE A 47 -7.03 -2.01 -0.09
C ILE A 47 -5.95 -3.07 -0.36
N ALA A 48 -6.31 -4.35 -0.33
CA ALA A 48 -5.40 -5.46 -0.59
C ALA A 48 -4.78 -5.40 -1.99
N GLU A 49 -5.57 -5.10 -3.02
CA GLU A 49 -5.09 -4.91 -4.39
C GLU A 49 -4.05 -3.79 -4.49
N ARG A 50 -4.30 -2.64 -3.84
CA ARG A 50 -3.34 -1.52 -3.83
C ARG A 50 -2.05 -1.87 -3.09
N VAL A 51 -2.14 -2.65 -2.01
CA VAL A 51 -0.98 -3.18 -1.29
C VAL A 51 -0.18 -4.13 -2.19
N GLN A 52 -0.83 -5.08 -2.85
CA GLN A 52 -0.18 -6.02 -3.77
C GLN A 52 0.46 -5.31 -4.96
N ALA A 53 -0.23 -4.31 -5.54
CA ALA A 53 0.29 -3.50 -6.64
C ALA A 53 1.53 -2.70 -6.21
N PHE A 54 1.57 -2.20 -4.97
CA PHE A 54 2.79 -1.57 -4.45
C PHE A 54 3.96 -2.57 -4.45
N TYR A 55 3.77 -3.79 -3.97
CA TYR A 55 4.85 -4.79 -3.95
C TYR A 55 5.23 -5.30 -5.34
N HIS A 56 4.28 -5.42 -6.28
CA HIS A 56 4.57 -5.82 -7.66
C HIS A 56 5.35 -4.75 -8.45
N ASN A 57 5.08 -3.48 -8.19
CA ASN A 57 5.76 -2.37 -8.85
C ASN A 57 7.11 -2.04 -8.23
N VAL A 58 7.51 -2.73 -7.15
CA VAL A 58 8.86 -2.67 -6.61
C VAL A 58 9.66 -3.77 -7.32
N PRO A 59 10.52 -3.43 -8.31
CA PRO A 59 11.42 -4.42 -8.89
C PRO A 59 12.23 -5.08 -7.77
N PRO A 60 12.49 -6.40 -7.84
CA PRO A 60 13.30 -7.06 -6.84
C PRO A 60 14.63 -6.32 -6.73
N ALA A 61 15.10 -6.07 -5.50
CA ALA A 61 16.35 -5.36 -5.22
C ALA A 61 17.60 -6.02 -5.86
N THR A 62 17.43 -7.15 -6.54
CA THR A 62 18.43 -7.88 -7.32
C THR A 62 18.51 -7.49 -8.79
N SER A 63 17.68 -6.56 -9.30
CA SER A 63 17.98 -5.96 -10.60
C SER A 63 19.19 -5.06 -10.42
N VAL A 64 20.38 -5.65 -10.61
CA VAL A 64 21.65 -4.95 -10.73
C VAL A 64 21.40 -3.72 -11.59
N PRO A 65 21.78 -2.50 -11.14
CA PRO A 65 21.73 -1.34 -12.01
C PRO A 65 22.47 -1.72 -13.28
N LYS A 66 21.80 -1.66 -14.44
CA LYS A 66 22.48 -1.87 -15.71
C LYS A 66 23.53 -0.77 -15.81
N MET A 67 24.79 -1.11 -15.50
CA MET A 67 25.89 -0.17 -15.65
C MET A 67 25.91 0.26 -17.11
N PRO A 68 25.88 1.57 -17.40
CA PRO A 68 26.10 2.05 -18.75
C PRO A 68 27.59 1.82 -19.04
N GLY A 69 27.93 0.71 -19.69
CA GLY A 69 29.32 0.31 -19.90
C GLY A 69 29.58 -0.77 -20.94
N ASP A 70 28.64 -1.67 -21.24
CA ASP A 70 28.88 -2.72 -22.24
C ASP A 70 28.20 -2.38 -23.57
N SER A 71 28.78 -1.42 -24.26
CA SER A 71 28.67 -1.30 -25.71
C SER A 71 30.06 -0.96 -26.24
N ASN A 72 30.89 -1.98 -26.33
CA ASN A 72 32.05 -2.03 -27.20
C ASN A 72 32.12 -3.44 -27.79
N GLU A 73 31.41 -3.63 -28.89
CA GLU A 73 31.95 -4.21 -30.13
C GLU A 73 31.12 -3.70 -31.32
#